data_AF-A0A162J870-F1
#
_entry.id   AF-A0A162J870-F1
#
_cell.length_a   1.000
_cell.length_b   1.000
_cell.length_c   1.000
_cell.angle_alpha   90.00
_cell.angle_beta   90.00
_cell.angle_gamma   90.00
#
_symmetry.space_group_name_H-M   'P 1'
#
loop_
_entity.id
_entity.type
_entity.pdbx_description
1 polymer ?
#
loop_
_entity_poly.entity_id
_entity_poly.type
_entity_poly.pdbx_seq_one_letter_code
_entity_poly.pdbx_strand_id
1 'polypeptide(L)'
;MQMKTSYGEKMLRSFVKKVFQNEKIYFNVRLKQIVNPETNMPLELDIFIPEKKLAFEFHGRQHKTDEYQRYKDKIKRQKCKEIGIHLFEIWTANLNKDLLQRIEKECTTLGIKITTPSTTFLNKFDKLGNEYKKQIYKMNAKIHSKTFVSKKGK
;
A
#
# COMPACT_ATOMS: atom_id res chain seq x y z
N MET A 1 -2.00 14.02 -16.36
CA MET A 1 -1.14 12.82 -16.42
C MET A 1 -1.72 11.75 -15.49
N GLN A 2 -2.38 10.71 -16.01
CA GLN A 2 -2.83 9.59 -15.17
C GLN A 2 -1.59 8.82 -14.69
N MET A 3 -1.30 8.86 -13.39
CA MET A 3 -0.28 7.97 -12.84
C MET A 3 -0.73 6.52 -13.01
N LYS A 4 0.14 5.68 -13.56
CA LYS A 4 -0.16 4.28 -13.86
C LYS A 4 -0.15 3.47 -12.56
N THR A 5 -1.29 3.46 -11.84
CA THR A 5 -1.53 2.62 -10.66
C THR A 5 -1.25 1.15 -10.97
N SER A 6 -0.45 0.49 -10.13
CA SER A 6 -0.12 -0.93 -10.31
C SER A 6 -1.34 -1.83 -10.09
N TYR A 7 -1.35 -3.04 -10.65
CA TYR A 7 -2.47 -3.96 -10.43
C TYR A 7 -2.62 -4.35 -8.94
N GLY A 8 -1.52 -4.59 -8.23
CA GLY A 8 -1.54 -4.89 -6.80
C GLY A 8 -2.10 -3.74 -5.97
N GLU A 9 -1.76 -2.49 -6.31
CA GLU A 9 -2.33 -1.31 -5.67
C GLU A 9 -3.84 -1.18 -5.97
N LYS A 10 -4.30 -1.44 -7.20
CA LYS A 10 -5.74 -1.48 -7.52
C LYS A 10 -6.50 -2.51 -6.68
N MET A 11 -5.90 -3.68 -6.48
CA MET A 11 -6.46 -4.71 -5.62
C MET A 11 -6.55 -4.23 -4.17
N LEU A 12 -5.49 -3.63 -3.64
CA LEU A 12 -5.49 -3.06 -2.29
C LEU A 12 -6.58 -1.98 -2.13
N ARG A 13 -6.72 -1.07 -3.10
CA ARG A 13 -7.80 -0.07 -3.12
C ARG A 13 -9.19 -0.70 -3.06
N SER A 14 -9.43 -1.77 -3.82
CA SER A 14 -10.70 -2.50 -3.80
C SER A 14 -10.98 -3.11 -2.43
N PHE A 15 -9.95 -3.69 -1.81
CA PHE A 15 -10.05 -4.28 -0.48
C PHE A 15 -10.36 -3.21 0.59
N VAL A 16 -9.59 -2.12 0.63
CA VAL A 16 -9.79 -1.03 1.59
C VAL A 16 -11.18 -0.42 1.46
N LYS A 17 -11.69 -0.21 0.23
CA LYS A 17 -13.08 0.24 0.00
C LYS A 17 -14.12 -0.69 0.62
N LYS A 18 -13.88 -2.01 0.62
CA LYS A 18 -14.81 -2.97 1.22
C LYS A 18 -14.72 -3.04 2.74
N VAL A 19 -13.57 -2.73 3.30
CA VAL A 19 -13.36 -2.69 4.76
C VAL A 19 -13.86 -1.39 5.37
N PHE A 20 -13.75 -0.27 4.66
CA PHE A 20 -14.10 1.06 5.15
C PHE A 20 -15.21 1.71 4.30
N GLN A 21 -16.35 1.01 4.15
CA GLN A 21 -17.42 1.37 3.21
C GLN A 21 -18.07 2.74 3.48
N ASN A 22 -18.07 3.16 4.75
CA ASN A 22 -18.70 4.41 5.20
C ASN A 22 -17.72 5.57 5.34
N GLU A 23 -16.45 5.36 4.96
CA GLU A 23 -15.39 6.35 5.16
C GLU A 23 -15.02 7.03 3.84
N LYS A 24 -14.54 8.27 3.93
CA LYS A 24 -14.05 8.99 2.77
C LYS A 24 -12.62 8.53 2.47
N ILE A 25 -12.45 7.85 1.33
CA ILE A 25 -11.16 7.29 0.92
C ILE A 25 -10.58 8.10 -0.22
N TYR A 26 -9.35 8.56 -0.06
CA TYR A 26 -8.59 9.28 -1.07
C TYR A 26 -7.44 8.43 -1.57
N PHE A 27 -7.04 8.65 -2.82
CA PHE A 27 -5.99 7.89 -3.48
C PHE A 27 -4.87 8.82 -3.97
N ASN A 28 -3.63 8.35 -3.94
CA ASN A 28 -2.44 9.08 -4.39
C ASN A 28 -2.34 10.48 -3.74
N VAL A 29 -2.53 10.54 -2.43
CA VAL A 29 -2.63 11.80 -1.69
C VAL A 29 -1.24 12.31 -1.35
N ARG A 30 -0.99 13.60 -1.60
CA ARG A 30 0.24 14.28 -1.19
C ARG A 30 -0.07 15.29 -0.10
N LEU A 31 0.20 14.91 1.14
CA LEU A 31 0.00 15.78 2.30
C LEU A 31 1.19 16.73 2.45
N LYS A 32 0.91 18.00 2.74
CA LYS A 32 1.95 19.04 2.92
C LYS A 32 2.88 18.75 4.11
N GLN A 33 2.45 17.90 5.03
CA GLN A 33 3.21 17.51 6.22
C GLN A 33 4.13 16.30 5.98
N ILE A 34 3.91 15.53 4.91
CA ILE A 34 4.73 14.35 4.57
C ILE A 34 5.64 14.74 3.42
N VAL A 35 6.73 15.43 3.73
CA VAL A 35 7.66 16.01 2.75
C VAL A 35 9.00 15.30 2.83
N ASN A 36 9.62 15.06 1.68
CA ASN A 36 11.00 14.62 1.61
C ASN A 36 11.92 15.81 1.94
N PRO A 37 12.72 15.75 3.02
CA PRO A 37 13.56 16.87 3.45
C PRO A 37 14.65 17.25 2.43
N GLU A 38 15.11 16.33 1.58
CA GLU A 38 16.16 16.62 0.59
C GLU A 38 15.63 17.38 -0.62
N THR A 39 14.41 17.06 -1.05
CA THR A 39 13.81 17.63 -2.27
C THR A 39 12.77 18.70 -1.97
N ASN A 40 12.37 18.83 -0.71
CA ASN A 40 11.25 19.65 -0.24
C ASN A 40 9.91 19.34 -0.95
N MET A 41 9.78 18.16 -1.55
CA MET A 41 8.59 17.74 -2.28
C MET A 41 7.71 16.81 -1.43
N PRO A 42 6.37 16.98 -1.46
CA PRO A 42 5.44 16.07 -0.81
C PRO A 42 5.57 14.63 -1.33
N LEU A 43 5.69 13.69 -0.39
CA LEU A 43 5.59 12.27 -0.65
C LEU A 43 4.12 11.86 -0.74
N GLU A 44 3.87 10.89 -1.61
CA GLU A 44 2.53 10.38 -1.91
C GLU A 44 2.14 9.27 -0.94
N LEU A 45 0.87 9.21 -0.55
CA LEU A 45 0.22 8.09 0.10
C LEU A 45 -0.71 7.38 -0.91
N ASP A 46 -0.55 6.07 -1.11
CA ASP A 46 -1.38 5.35 -2.11
C ASP A 46 -2.87 5.43 -1.75
N ILE A 47 -3.20 5.24 -0.47
CA ILE A 47 -4.55 5.31 0.08
C ILE A 47 -4.53 6.05 1.42
N PHE A 48 -5.47 6.99 1.61
CA PHE A 48 -5.61 7.74 2.85
C PHE A 48 -7.08 7.86 3.28
N ILE A 49 -7.34 7.65 4.58
CA ILE A 49 -8.63 7.78 5.25
C ILE A 49 -8.47 8.83 6.36
N PRO A 50 -8.74 10.12 6.10
CA PRO A 50 -8.45 11.21 7.03
C PRO A 50 -9.16 11.06 8.37
N GLU A 51 -10.44 10.69 8.36
CA GLU A 51 -11.31 10.62 9.51
C GLU A 51 -10.85 9.55 10.52
N LYS A 52 -10.09 8.54 10.05
CA LYS A 52 -9.50 7.49 10.88
C LYS A 52 -8.00 7.66 11.11
N LYS A 53 -7.38 8.68 10.50
CA LYS A 53 -5.92 8.84 10.41
C LYS A 53 -5.22 7.54 9.99
N LEU A 54 -5.78 6.84 8.98
CA LEU A 54 -5.18 5.62 8.42
C LEU A 54 -4.63 5.89 7.02
N ALA A 55 -3.48 5.32 6.73
CA ALA A 55 -2.91 5.29 5.39
C ALA A 55 -2.48 3.87 5.02
N PHE A 56 -2.53 3.53 3.74
CA PHE A 56 -2.07 2.24 3.22
C PHE A 56 -1.14 2.46 2.04
N GLU A 57 -0.05 1.69 2.01
CA GLU A 57 0.97 1.68 0.96
C GLU A 57 1.11 0.27 0.39
N PHE A 58 1.19 0.15 -0.92
CA PHE A 58 1.41 -1.12 -1.59
C PHE A 58 2.88 -1.29 -2.00
N HIS A 59 3.56 -2.27 -1.38
CA HIS A 59 4.98 -2.51 -1.62
C HIS A 59 5.23 -3.70 -2.55
N GLY A 60 5.86 -3.40 -3.69
CA GLY A 60 6.46 -4.37 -4.62
C GLY A 60 7.94 -4.68 -4.32
N ARG A 61 8.58 -5.50 -5.19
CA ARG A 61 10.01 -5.89 -5.05
C ARG A 61 10.96 -4.69 -4.95
N GLN A 62 10.67 -3.60 -5.68
CA GLN A 62 11.49 -2.39 -5.69
C GLN A 62 11.71 -1.78 -4.30
N HIS A 63 10.75 -1.90 -3.37
CA HIS A 63 10.91 -1.41 -1.98
C HIS A 63 11.93 -2.22 -1.18
N LYS A 64 12.43 -3.35 -1.70
CA LYS A 64 13.56 -4.09 -1.13
C LYS A 64 14.88 -3.74 -1.82
N THR A 65 14.86 -3.56 -3.13
CA THR A 65 16.07 -3.50 -3.97
C THR A 65 16.50 -2.10 -4.39
N ASP A 66 15.62 -1.10 -4.26
CA ASP A 66 15.90 0.31 -4.59
C ASP A 66 16.11 1.11 -3.31
N GLU A 67 17.33 1.62 -3.11
CA GLU A 67 17.71 2.35 -1.90
C GLU A 67 16.94 3.65 -1.73
N TYR A 68 16.66 4.33 -2.84
CA TYR A 68 15.92 5.59 -2.81
C TYR A 68 14.45 5.36 -2.43
N GLN A 69 13.85 4.25 -2.86
CA GLN A 69 12.51 3.88 -2.37
C GLN A 69 12.53 3.56 -0.88
N ARG A 70 13.50 2.77 -0.39
CA ARG A 70 13.63 2.48 1.05
C ARG A 70 13.80 3.74 1.88
N TYR A 71 14.57 4.71 1.37
CA TYR A 71 14.75 6.01 1.99
C TYR A 71 13.42 6.76 2.11
N LYS A 72 12.66 6.86 1.02
CA LYS A 72 11.32 7.48 1.03
C LYS A 72 10.35 6.77 1.97
N ASP A 73 10.37 5.43 2.01
CA ASP A 73 9.52 4.65 2.92
C ASP A 73 9.84 4.97 4.39
N LYS A 74 11.13 5.15 4.73
CA LYS A 74 11.55 5.57 6.07
C LYS A 74 10.99 6.96 6.42
N ILE A 75 11.07 7.92 5.50
CA ILE A 75 10.51 9.26 5.71
C ILE A 75 8.99 9.19 5.88
N LYS A 76 8.26 8.45 5.04
CA LYS A 76 6.82 8.27 5.16
C LYS A 76 6.44 7.72 6.53
N ARG A 77 7.08 6.63 6.97
CA ARG A 77 6.83 6.04 8.30
C ARG A 77 7.03 7.06 9.43
N GLN A 78 8.15 7.79 9.39
CA GLN A 78 8.44 8.80 10.40
C GLN A 78 7.40 9.93 10.40
N LYS A 79 7.12 10.51 9.23
CA LYS A 79 6.19 11.64 9.10
C LYS A 79 4.76 11.26 9.44
N CYS A 80 4.28 10.09 9.01
CA CYS A 80 2.98 9.57 9.41
C CYS A 80 2.88 9.45 10.94
N LYS A 81 3.90 8.87 11.59
CA LYS A 81 3.96 8.76 13.06
C LYS A 81 3.91 10.13 13.74
N GLU A 82 4.70 11.09 13.26
CA GLU A 82 4.74 12.46 13.81
C GLU A 82 3.37 13.16 13.78
N ILE A 83 2.57 12.95 12.73
CA ILE A 83 1.25 13.58 12.58
C ILE A 83 0.08 12.67 13.01
N GLY A 84 0.38 11.53 13.65
CA GLY A 84 -0.61 10.60 14.19
C GLY A 84 -1.37 9.79 13.13
N ILE A 85 -0.81 9.60 11.94
CA ILE A 85 -1.33 8.68 10.93
C ILE A 85 -0.73 7.29 11.15
N HIS A 86 -1.57 6.28 11.28
CA HIS A 86 -1.15 4.88 11.27
C HIS A 86 -0.99 4.40 9.82
N LEU A 87 0.23 3.96 9.47
CA LEU A 87 0.60 3.58 8.10
C LEU A 87 0.69 2.05 7.96
N PHE A 88 -0.19 1.46 7.16
CA PHE A 88 -0.14 0.05 6.80
C PHE A 88 0.72 -0.16 5.55
N GLU A 89 1.82 -0.90 5.69
CA GLU A 89 2.66 -1.31 4.56
C GLU A 89 2.27 -2.73 4.12
N ILE A 90 1.59 -2.80 2.97
CA ILE A 90 1.04 -4.05 2.43
C ILE A 90 1.95 -4.56 1.31
N TRP A 91 2.64 -5.65 1.58
CA TRP A 91 3.51 -6.30 0.61
C TRP A 91 2.71 -7.17 -0.34
N THR A 92 3.26 -7.39 -1.54
CA THR A 92 2.73 -8.37 -2.51
C THR A 92 2.45 -9.74 -1.88
N ALA A 93 3.30 -10.19 -0.95
CA ALA A 93 3.14 -11.47 -0.26
C ALA A 93 1.89 -11.53 0.64
N ASN A 94 1.45 -10.38 1.18
CA ASN A 94 0.32 -10.25 2.09
C ASN A 94 -0.97 -9.75 1.40
N LEU A 95 -0.97 -9.65 0.08
CA LEU A 95 -2.14 -9.24 -0.69
C LEU A 95 -3.06 -10.45 -0.92
N ASN A 96 -3.67 -10.94 0.15
CA ASN A 96 -4.54 -12.12 0.21
C ASN A 96 -5.62 -11.93 1.28
N LYS A 97 -6.49 -12.94 1.52
CA LYS A 97 -7.59 -12.78 2.50
C LYS A 97 -7.12 -12.51 3.94
N ASP A 98 -5.93 -12.96 4.30
CA ASP A 98 -5.36 -12.78 5.65
C ASP A 98 -5.08 -11.30 5.98
N LEU A 99 -5.07 -10.43 4.94
CA LEU A 99 -5.04 -8.98 5.10
C LEU A 99 -6.17 -8.47 6.02
N LEU A 100 -7.35 -9.11 5.99
CA LEU A 100 -8.46 -8.73 6.85
C LEU A 100 -8.08 -8.84 8.32
N GLN A 101 -7.55 -9.99 8.74
CA GLN A 101 -7.17 -10.26 10.13
C GLN A 101 -6.10 -9.27 10.61
N ARG A 102 -5.18 -8.90 9.72
CA ARG A 102 -4.13 -7.92 10.02
C ARG A 102 -4.72 -6.52 10.26
N ILE A 103 -5.66 -6.08 9.41
CA ILE A 103 -6.35 -4.80 9.57
C ILE A 103 -7.25 -4.82 10.80
N GLU A 104 -7.99 -5.91 11.03
CA GLU A 104 -8.86 -6.11 12.20
C GLU A 104 -8.09 -5.98 13.51
N LYS A 105 -6.93 -6.64 13.61
CA LYS A 105 -6.09 -6.60 14.81
C LYS A 105 -5.66 -5.16 15.14
N GLU A 106 -5.06 -4.46 14.18
CA GLU A 106 -4.57 -3.09 14.38
C GLU A 106 -5.73 -2.12 14.64
N CYS A 107 -6.81 -2.22 13.86
CA CYS A 107 -7.97 -1.33 14.03
C CYS A 107 -8.65 -1.54 15.39
N THR A 108 -8.71 -2.78 15.91
CA THR A 108 -9.24 -3.06 17.25
C THR A 108 -8.41 -2.36 18.32
N THR A 109 -7.08 -2.43 18.24
CA THR A 109 -6.18 -1.71 19.16
C THR A 109 -6.35 -0.19 19.08
N LEU A 110 -6.68 0.34 17.91
CA LEU A 110 -6.91 1.77 17.69
C LEU A 110 -8.35 2.23 18.00
N GLY A 111 -9.26 1.31 18.40
CA GLY A 111 -10.67 1.63 18.60
C GLY A 111 -11.43 1.99 17.31
N ILE A 112 -10.89 1.58 16.15
CA ILE A 112 -11.45 1.86 14.83
C ILE A 112 -12.39 0.72 14.43
N LYS A 113 -13.66 1.05 14.20
CA LYS A 113 -14.65 0.12 13.64
C LYS A 113 -14.39 -0.08 12.15
N ILE A 114 -14.53 -1.32 11.70
CA ILE A 114 -14.43 -1.69 10.29
C ILE A 114 -15.64 -2.52 9.87
N THR A 115 -15.85 -2.62 8.56
CA THR A 115 -16.81 -3.55 7.96
C THR A 115 -16.10 -4.83 7.55
N THR A 116 -16.59 -5.98 8.01
CA THR A 116 -16.12 -7.29 7.53
C THR A 116 -16.68 -7.55 6.12
N PRO A 117 -15.84 -7.71 5.08
CA PRO A 117 -16.31 -8.05 3.74
C PRO A 117 -16.94 -9.45 3.69
N SER A 118 -17.83 -9.70 2.73
CA SER A 118 -18.48 -11.02 2.59
C SER A 118 -17.48 -12.13 2.27
N THR A 119 -17.78 -13.36 2.69
CA THR A 119 -16.98 -14.55 2.39
C THR A 119 -16.74 -14.73 0.90
N THR A 120 -17.75 -14.47 0.07
CA THR A 120 -17.63 -14.49 -1.40
C THR A 120 -16.60 -13.50 -1.92
N PHE A 121 -16.58 -12.27 -1.37
CA PHE A 121 -15.57 -11.28 -1.72
C PHE A 121 -14.18 -11.73 -1.27
N LEU A 122 -14.02 -12.20 -0.03
CA LEU A 122 -12.73 -12.63 0.51
C LEU A 122 -12.14 -13.80 -0.28
N ASN A 123 -12.94 -14.80 -0.64
CA ASN A 123 -12.49 -15.93 -1.46
C ASN A 123 -12.07 -15.49 -2.86
N LYS A 124 -12.83 -14.58 -3.49
CA LYS A 124 -12.47 -14.02 -4.80
C LYS A 124 -11.18 -13.20 -4.71
N PHE A 125 -11.04 -12.38 -3.68
CA PHE A 125 -9.84 -11.59 -3.43
C PHE A 125 -8.61 -12.48 -3.22
N ASP A 126 -8.75 -13.55 -2.44
CA ASP A 126 -7.68 -14.52 -2.20
C ASP A 126 -7.21 -15.19 -3.49
N LYS A 127 -8.15 -15.65 -4.32
CA LYS A 127 -7.84 -16.24 -5.63
C LYS A 127 -7.06 -15.26 -6.51
N LEU A 128 -7.55 -14.03 -6.65
CA LEU A 128 -6.89 -12.97 -7.43
C LEU A 128 -5.50 -12.65 -6.86
N GLY A 129 -5.36 -12.61 -5.53
CA GLY A 129 -4.10 -12.34 -4.84
C GLY A 129 -3.07 -13.42 -5.12
N ASN A 130 -3.50 -14.68 -5.09
CA ASN A 130 -2.66 -15.83 -5.39
C ASN A 130 -2.22 -15.86 -6.86
N GLU A 131 -3.12 -15.55 -7.80
CA GLU A 131 -2.80 -15.42 -9.23
C GLU A 131 -1.80 -14.29 -9.47
N TYR A 132 -2.05 -13.11 -8.89
CA TYR A 132 -1.15 -11.97 -8.99
C TYR A 132 0.24 -12.28 -8.43
N LYS A 133 0.32 -12.89 -7.23
CA LYS A 133 1.58 -13.34 -6.63
C LYS A 133 2.34 -14.27 -7.57
N LYS A 134 1.68 -15.29 -8.13
CA LYS A 134 2.31 -16.22 -9.10
C LYS A 134 2.91 -15.49 -10.31
N GLN A 135 2.18 -14.52 -10.87
CA GLN A 135 2.66 -13.70 -11.99
C GLN A 135 3.88 -12.86 -11.59
N ILE A 136 3.83 -12.20 -10.44
CA ILE A 136 4.95 -11.40 -9.93
C ILE A 136 6.18 -12.27 -9.66
N TYR A 137 6.02 -13.46 -9.07
CA TYR A 137 7.14 -14.38 -8.85
C TYR A 137 7.75 -14.86 -10.18
N LYS A 138 6.92 -15.26 -11.15
CA LYS A 138 7.38 -15.65 -12.49
C LYS A 138 8.13 -14.51 -13.19
N MET A 139 7.66 -13.27 -13.05
CA MET A 139 8.32 -12.09 -13.59
C MET A 139 9.67 -11.84 -12.88
N ASN A 140 9.67 -11.86 -11.55
CA ASN A 140 10.87 -11.60 -10.74
C ASN A 140 11.95 -12.68 -10.92
N ALA A 141 11.57 -13.94 -11.20
CA ALA A 141 12.50 -15.02 -11.49
C ALA A 141 13.31 -14.78 -12.78
N LYS A 142 12.79 -13.99 -13.72
CA LYS A 142 13.49 -13.60 -14.95
C LYS A 142 14.44 -12.42 -14.75
N ILE A 143 14.43 -11.79 -13.58
CA ILE A 143 15.27 -10.63 -13.27
C ILE A 143 16.57 -11.14 -12.64
N HIS A 144 17.64 -11.16 -13.43
CA HIS A 144 18.97 -11.57 -12.97
C HIS A 144 19.69 -10.48 -12.16
N SER A 145 19.28 -9.22 -12.29
CA SER A 145 19.84 -8.12 -11.49
C SER A 145 19.35 -8.16 -10.05
N LYS A 146 20.28 -8.01 -9.11
CA LYS A 146 19.99 -7.82 -7.68
C LYS A 146 19.62 -6.37 -7.35
N THR A 147 20.00 -5.42 -8.20
CA THR A 147 19.69 -3.99 -8.09
C THR A 147 18.56 -3.61 -9.03
N PHE A 148 17.67 -2.74 -8.56
CA PHE A 148 16.63 -2.16 -9.42
C PHE A 148 17.28 -1.15 -10.36
N VAL A 149 17.12 -1.34 -11.67
CA VAL A 149 17.55 -0.38 -12.68
C VAL A 149 16.29 0.26 -13.26
N SER A 150 16.04 1.52 -12.91
CA SER A 150 14.96 2.27 -13.56
C SER A 150 15.29 2.41 -15.05
N LYS A 151 14.39 2.04 -15.95
CA LYS A 151 14.49 2.53 -17.34
C LYS A 151 14.39 4.06 -17.27
N LYS A 152 15.49 4.76 -17.56
CA LYS A 152 15.42 6.20 -17.87
C LYS A 152 14.39 6.34 -18.98
N GLY A 153 13.36 7.15 -18.74
CA GLY A 153 12.32 7.42 -19.74
C GLY A 153 12.95 7.92 -21.02
N LYS A 154 12.45 7.43 -22.16
CA LYS A 154 12.62 8.11 -23.44
C LYS A 154 11.77 9.37 -23.44
#